data_AF-A0A7S4CZK6-F1
#
_entry.id   AF-A0A7S4CZK6-F1
#
_cell.length_a   1.000
_cell.length_b   1.000
_cell.length_c   1.000
_cell.angle_alpha   90.00
_cell.angle_beta   90.00
_cell.angle_gamma   90.00
#
_symmetry.space_group_name_H-M   'P 1'
#
loop_
_entity.id
_entity.type
_entity.pdbx_description
1 polymer ?
#
loop_
_entity_poly.entity_id
_entity_poly.type
_entity_poly.pdbx_seq_one_letter_code
_entity_poly.pdbx_strand_id
1 'polypeptide(L)'
;PALFAIEYSLAKVWMSVGVEPQYLMGHSVGEYVAAVVGGLLGLEEGLQLIAWRARLMQNVEGSGSMVAVTLSEGDAAAAIKGAGAESAVSIAAVNGPESVVISGFSTSVAQVIAKVQERHAGVKCKALSVSHG
;
A
#
# COMPACT_ATOMS: atom_id res chain seq x y z
N PRO A 1 -3.56 7.70 11.46
CA PRO A 1 -3.00 8.31 12.69
C PRO A 1 -2.90 7.35 13.88
N ALA A 2 -3.94 6.57 14.18
CA ALA A 2 -3.91 5.61 15.30
C ALA A 2 -2.78 4.56 15.16
N LEU A 3 -2.63 3.95 13.97
CA LEU A 3 -1.52 3.02 13.70
C LEU A 3 -0.15 3.65 13.93
N PHE A 4 0.07 4.87 13.44
CA PHE A 4 1.31 5.62 13.68
C PHE A 4 1.61 5.74 15.18
N ALA A 5 0.61 6.12 16.00
CA ALA A 5 0.81 6.29 17.43
C ALA A 5 1.16 4.96 18.13
N ILE A 6 0.52 3.87 17.71
CA ILE A 6 0.79 2.52 18.24
C ILE A 6 2.21 2.08 17.86
N GLU A 7 2.56 2.16 16.58
CA GLU A 7 3.87 1.75 16.06
C GLU A 7 5.01 2.58 16.68
N TYR A 8 4.85 3.92 16.75
CA TYR A 8 5.82 4.79 17.42
C TYR A 8 5.99 4.41 18.89
N SER A 9 4.89 4.20 19.63
CA SER A 9 4.94 3.80 21.03
C SER A 9 5.64 2.46 21.23
N LEU A 10 5.36 1.48 20.38
CA LEU A 10 6.04 0.17 20.39
C LEU A 10 7.53 0.31 20.12
N ALA A 11 7.92 1.15 19.15
CA ALA A 11 9.33 1.44 18.89
C ALA A 11 10.02 2.06 20.13
N LYS A 12 9.37 3.02 20.78
CA LYS A 12 9.90 3.62 22.03
C LYS A 12 10.03 2.60 23.16
N VAL A 13 9.08 1.67 23.30
CA VAL A 13 9.17 0.58 24.29
C VAL A 13 10.39 -0.30 24.01
N TRP A 14 10.59 -0.74 22.76
CA TRP A 14 11.77 -1.53 22.40
C TRP A 14 13.09 -0.80 22.65
N MET A 15 13.16 0.48 22.30
CA MET A 15 14.35 1.30 22.58
C MET A 15 14.59 1.48 24.08
N SER A 16 13.53 1.59 24.88
CA SER A 16 13.66 1.74 26.33
C SER A 16 14.26 0.51 27.02
N VAL A 17 14.16 -0.67 26.39
CA VAL A 17 14.76 -1.93 26.88
C VAL A 17 16.09 -2.25 26.19
N GLY A 18 16.72 -1.26 25.53
CA GLY A 18 18.07 -1.37 24.97
C GLY A 18 18.14 -1.88 23.53
N VAL A 19 17.01 -1.98 22.81
CA VAL A 19 17.05 -2.30 21.38
C VAL A 19 17.39 -1.06 20.56
N GLU A 20 18.50 -1.11 19.84
CA GLU A 20 18.96 -0.04 18.97
C GLU A 20 18.78 -0.44 17.49
N PRO A 21 17.82 0.14 16.76
CA PRO A 21 17.61 -0.18 15.35
C PRO A 21 18.76 0.36 14.49
N GLN A 22 19.46 -0.52 13.79
CA GLN A 22 20.49 -0.13 12.81
C GLN A 22 19.90 0.29 11.46
N TYR A 23 18.72 -0.25 11.14
CA TYR A 23 17.97 0.03 9.92
C TYR A 23 16.49 0.11 10.25
N LEU A 24 15.77 0.99 9.54
CA LEU A 24 14.33 1.17 9.65
C LEU A 24 13.72 1.09 8.25
N MET A 25 12.59 0.43 8.16
CA MET A 25 11.76 0.36 6.95
C MET A 25 10.31 0.38 7.39
N GLY A 26 9.48 1.06 6.61
CA GLY A 26 8.04 1.04 6.76
C GLY A 26 7.38 0.71 5.45
N HIS A 27 6.17 0.15 5.50
CA HIS A 27 5.33 -0.05 4.32
C HIS A 27 4.22 0.99 4.32
N SER A 28 4.18 1.85 3.30
CA SER A 28 3.15 2.89 3.15
C SER A 28 3.02 3.76 4.41
N VAL A 29 1.99 3.57 5.23
CA VAL A 29 1.78 4.30 6.49
C VAL A 29 2.95 4.14 7.47
N GLY A 30 3.60 2.98 7.48
CA GLY A 30 4.71 2.70 8.40
C GLY A 30 5.95 3.55 8.12
N GLU A 31 6.11 4.09 6.90
CA GLU A 31 7.28 4.91 6.55
C GLU A 31 7.34 6.20 7.37
N TYR A 32 6.17 6.76 7.74
CA TYR A 32 6.10 7.93 8.60
C TYR A 32 6.69 7.64 9.99
N VAL A 33 6.42 6.45 10.54
CA VAL A 33 6.97 6.04 11.84
C VAL A 33 8.46 5.77 11.72
N ALA A 34 8.89 5.09 10.66
CA ALA A 34 10.30 4.85 10.38
C ALA A 34 11.08 6.18 10.26
N ALA A 35 10.53 7.18 9.58
CA ALA A 35 11.13 8.50 9.44
C ALA A 35 11.25 9.23 10.79
N VAL A 36 10.22 9.15 11.65
CA VAL A 36 10.26 9.78 12.98
C VAL A 36 11.22 9.06 13.93
N VAL A 37 11.18 7.73 13.98
CA VAL A 37 12.09 6.94 14.83
C VAL A 37 13.54 7.07 14.36
N GLY A 38 13.76 7.18 13.04
CA GLY A 38 15.07 7.42 12.43
C GLY A 38 15.57 8.85 12.54
N GLY A 39 14.77 9.78 13.09
CA GLY A 39 15.16 11.17 13.30
C GLY A 39 15.11 12.06 12.06
N LEU A 40 14.53 11.60 10.94
CA LEU A 40 14.30 12.43 9.75
C LEU A 40 13.20 13.47 9.96
N LEU A 41 12.22 13.16 10.82
CA LEU A 41 11.10 14.03 11.15
C LEU A 41 10.92 14.09 12.67
N GLY A 42 10.47 15.24 13.18
CA GLY A 42 9.98 15.33 14.55
C GLY A 42 8.68 14.53 14.75
N LEU A 43 8.39 14.14 15.99
CA LEU A 43 7.15 13.42 16.33
C LEU A 43 5.90 14.22 15.94
N GLU A 44 5.88 15.52 16.23
CA GLU A 44 4.75 16.40 15.91
C GLU A 44 4.54 16.52 14.39
N GLU A 45 5.62 16.70 13.64
CA GLU A 45 5.59 16.77 12.18
C GLU A 45 5.07 15.47 11.56
N GLY A 46 5.57 14.32 12.02
CA GLY A 46 5.11 13.01 11.57
C GLY A 46 3.62 12.78 11.86
N LEU A 47 3.15 13.16 13.05
CA LEU A 47 1.74 13.09 13.43
C LEU A 47 0.86 14.00 12.56
N GLN A 48 1.31 15.22 12.29
CA GLN A 48 0.60 16.14 11.41
C GLN A 48 0.51 15.57 9.99
N LEU A 49 1.63 15.11 9.42
CA LEU A 49 1.66 14.56 8.06
C LEU A 49 0.71 13.36 7.91
N ILE A 50 0.74 12.40 8.83
CA ILE A 50 -0.15 11.23 8.73
C ILE A 50 -1.62 11.61 8.93
N ALA A 51 -1.91 12.62 9.76
CA ALA A 51 -3.26 13.14 9.94
C ALA A 51 -3.78 13.85 8.68
N TRP A 52 -2.95 14.70 8.07
CA TRP A 52 -3.28 15.37 6.82
C TRP A 52 -3.50 14.39 5.68
N ARG A 53 -2.59 13.41 5.51
CA ARG A 53 -2.76 12.33 4.53
C ARG A 53 -4.08 11.59 4.73
N ALA A 54 -4.40 11.22 5.97
CA ALA A 54 -5.66 10.52 6.27
C ALA A 54 -6.89 11.36 5.90
N ARG A 55 -6.88 12.67 6.20
CA ARG A 55 -7.97 13.59 5.81
C ARG A 55 -8.12 13.70 4.31
N LEU A 56 -7.02 13.85 3.58
CA LEU A 56 -7.03 13.93 2.13
C LEU A 56 -7.56 12.64 1.50
N MET A 57 -7.08 11.49 1.96
CA MET A 57 -7.58 10.19 1.50
C MET A 57 -9.08 10.04 1.74
N GLN A 58 -9.58 10.50 2.89
CA GLN A 58 -11.01 10.42 3.23
C GLN A 58 -11.90 11.31 2.35
N ASN A 59 -11.32 12.33 1.70
CA ASN A 59 -12.02 13.23 0.78
C ASN A 59 -11.95 12.77 -0.68
N VAL A 60 -11.28 11.66 -0.98
CA VAL A 60 -11.25 11.11 -2.35
C VAL A 60 -12.64 10.58 -2.68
N GLU A 61 -13.30 11.21 -3.64
CA GLU A 61 -14.58 10.76 -4.17
C GLU A 61 -14.40 9.63 -5.18
N GLY A 62 -15.38 8.71 -5.25
CA GLY A 62 -15.41 7.62 -6.22
C GLY A 62 -15.27 6.23 -5.60
N SER A 63 -15.32 5.21 -6.46
CA SER A 63 -15.18 3.80 -6.08
C SER A 63 -13.81 3.27 -6.50
N GLY A 64 -12.79 3.56 -5.69
CA GLY A 64 -11.47 2.93 -5.80
C GLY A 64 -11.50 1.48 -5.30
N SER A 65 -10.63 0.62 -5.86
CA SER A 65 -10.47 -0.77 -5.41
C SER A 65 -9.01 -1.14 -5.37
N MET A 66 -8.63 -1.95 -4.39
CA MET A 66 -7.32 -2.58 -4.30
C MET A 66 -7.47 -4.10 -4.29
N VAL A 67 -6.66 -4.80 -5.08
CA VAL A 67 -6.68 -6.25 -5.18
C VAL A 67 -5.25 -6.78 -5.06
N ALA A 68 -5.03 -7.70 -4.11
CA ALA A 68 -3.82 -8.49 -4.07
C ALA A 68 -3.88 -9.60 -5.12
N VAL A 69 -2.85 -9.69 -5.96
CA VAL A 69 -2.76 -10.63 -7.08
C VAL A 69 -1.48 -11.44 -6.92
N THR A 70 -1.60 -12.77 -7.04
CA THR A 70 -0.45 -13.69 -7.04
C THR A 70 0.18 -13.73 -8.44
N LEU A 71 0.90 -12.67 -8.80
CA LEU A 71 1.65 -12.51 -10.04
C LEU A 71 2.94 -11.76 -9.77
N SER A 72 3.88 -11.89 -10.71
CA SER A 72 5.01 -10.99 -10.84
C SER A 72 4.59 -9.57 -11.20
N GLU A 73 5.45 -8.59 -10.88
CA GLU A 73 5.27 -7.19 -11.29
C GLU A 73 5.13 -7.05 -12.81
N GLY A 74 5.96 -7.79 -13.56
CA GLY A 74 5.94 -7.78 -15.02
C GLY A 74 4.62 -8.30 -15.60
N ASP A 75 4.11 -9.42 -15.09
CA ASP A 75 2.85 -10.00 -15.56
C ASP A 75 1.65 -9.12 -15.18
N ALA A 76 1.67 -8.52 -13.99
CA ALA A 76 0.65 -7.56 -13.59
C ALA A 76 0.65 -6.32 -14.49
N ALA A 77 1.82 -5.77 -14.81
CA ALA A 77 1.94 -4.65 -15.75
C ALA A 77 1.45 -5.04 -17.16
N ALA A 78 1.77 -6.24 -17.63
CA ALA A 78 1.30 -6.77 -18.91
C ALA A 78 -0.23 -6.98 -18.94
N ALA A 79 -0.83 -7.36 -17.81
CA ALA A 79 -2.28 -7.50 -17.66
C ALA A 79 -2.98 -6.12 -17.66
N ILE A 80 -2.43 -5.13 -16.95
CA ILE A 80 -2.93 -3.75 -16.96
C ILE A 80 -2.93 -3.18 -18.38
N LYS A 81 -1.80 -3.31 -19.09
CA LYS A 81 -1.67 -2.91 -20.49
C LYS A 81 -2.60 -3.69 -21.41
N GLY A 82 -2.72 -5.00 -21.20
CA GLY A 82 -3.62 -5.86 -21.98
C GLY A 82 -5.10 -5.53 -21.80
N ALA A 83 -5.46 -4.84 -20.72
CA ALA A 83 -6.80 -4.32 -20.47
C ALA A 83 -7.00 -2.87 -20.96
N GLY A 84 -5.94 -2.19 -21.44
CA GLY A 84 -5.99 -0.77 -21.79
C GLY A 84 -6.27 0.13 -20.58
N ALA A 85 -5.82 -0.28 -19.39
CA ALA A 85 -6.16 0.36 -18.12
C ALA A 85 -5.00 1.16 -17.51
N GLU A 86 -3.95 1.48 -18.26
CA GLU A 86 -2.73 2.13 -17.75
C GLU A 86 -2.97 3.49 -17.09
N SER A 87 -4.01 4.21 -17.52
CA SER A 87 -4.39 5.50 -16.93
C SER A 87 -5.32 5.38 -15.71
N ALA A 88 -5.81 4.18 -15.42
CA ALA A 88 -6.89 3.92 -14.47
C ALA A 88 -6.50 2.93 -13.36
N VAL A 89 -5.47 2.12 -13.59
CA VAL A 89 -4.97 1.09 -12.66
C VAL A 89 -3.45 1.15 -12.62
N SER A 90 -2.91 1.13 -11.41
CA SER A 90 -1.47 1.06 -11.14
C SER A 90 -1.13 -0.11 -10.24
N ILE A 91 0.15 -0.50 -10.21
CA ILE A 91 0.69 -1.40 -9.19
C ILE A 91 0.97 -0.53 -7.96
N ALA A 92 0.18 -0.72 -6.89
CA ALA A 92 0.32 0.03 -5.65
C ALA A 92 1.39 -0.53 -4.70
N ALA A 93 1.68 -1.83 -4.80
CA ALA A 93 2.76 -2.45 -4.04
C ALA A 93 3.30 -3.71 -4.73
N VAL A 94 4.62 -3.90 -4.63
CA VAL A 94 5.30 -5.16 -4.94
C VAL A 94 5.81 -5.72 -3.61
N ASN A 95 5.06 -6.65 -3.03
CA ASN A 95 5.36 -7.24 -1.73
C ASN A 95 6.28 -8.46 -1.84
N GLY A 96 6.48 -8.97 -3.05
CA GLY A 96 7.39 -10.08 -3.34
C GLY A 96 7.35 -10.46 -4.82
N PRO A 97 8.16 -11.46 -5.23
CA PRO A 97 8.29 -11.86 -6.64
C PRO A 97 6.98 -12.29 -7.30
N GLU A 98 6.03 -12.84 -6.52
CA GLU A 98 4.70 -13.28 -6.98
C GLU A 98 3.58 -12.70 -6.09
N SER A 99 3.80 -11.50 -5.58
CA SER A 99 2.85 -10.85 -4.67
C SER A 99 2.80 -9.36 -4.93
N VAL A 100 1.80 -8.95 -5.70
CA VAL A 100 1.57 -7.55 -6.04
C VAL A 100 0.18 -7.10 -5.63
N VAL A 101 0.01 -5.80 -5.43
CA VAL A 101 -1.29 -5.18 -5.22
C VAL A 101 -1.53 -4.20 -6.36
N ILE A 102 -2.65 -4.34 -7.05
CA ILE A 102 -3.11 -3.35 -8.02
C ILE A 102 -4.19 -2.47 -7.39
N SER A 103 -4.25 -1.21 -7.82
CA SER A 103 -5.10 -0.16 -7.26
C SER A 103 -5.63 0.71 -8.39
N GLY A 104 -6.88 1.13 -8.32
CA GLY A 104 -7.47 2.04 -9.29
C GLY A 104 -8.99 2.05 -9.26
N PHE A 105 -9.62 2.56 -10.33
CA PHE A 105 -11.08 2.54 -10.46
C PHE A 105 -11.62 1.11 -10.43
N SER A 106 -12.66 0.86 -9.63
CA SER A 106 -13.18 -0.50 -9.40
C SER A 106 -13.53 -1.26 -10.69
N THR A 107 -14.11 -0.58 -11.68
CA THR A 107 -14.47 -1.17 -12.97
C THR A 107 -13.23 -1.55 -13.79
N SER A 108 -12.22 -0.69 -13.80
CA SER A 108 -10.95 -0.93 -14.50
C SER A 108 -10.13 -2.03 -13.80
N VAL A 109 -10.10 -2.05 -12.47
CA VAL A 109 -9.50 -3.14 -11.69
C VAL A 109 -10.17 -4.48 -12.04
N ALA A 110 -11.51 -4.53 -12.11
CA ALA A 110 -12.22 -5.74 -12.51
C ALA A 110 -11.86 -6.21 -13.94
N GLN A 111 -11.68 -5.29 -14.90
CA GLN A 111 -11.21 -5.61 -16.25
C GLN A 111 -9.80 -6.21 -16.24
N VAL A 112 -8.88 -5.64 -15.45
CA VAL A 112 -7.53 -6.18 -15.28
C VAL A 112 -7.58 -7.58 -14.68
N ILE A 113 -8.41 -7.81 -13.65
CA ILE A 113 -8.57 -9.15 -13.06
C ILE A 113 -9.10 -10.15 -14.08
N ALA A 114 -10.04 -9.76 -14.95
CA ALA A 114 -10.51 -10.64 -16.03
C ALA A 114 -9.37 -11.00 -17.00
N LYS A 115 -8.50 -10.04 -17.35
CA LYS A 115 -7.30 -10.30 -18.17
C LYS A 115 -6.28 -11.20 -17.48
N VAL A 116 -6.11 -11.05 -16.16
CA VAL A 116 -5.28 -11.96 -15.37
C VAL A 116 -5.82 -13.38 -15.45
N GLN A 117 -7.13 -13.58 -15.27
CA GLN A 117 -7.74 -14.92 -15.34
C GLN A 117 -7.70 -15.53 -16.75
N GLU A 118 -7.76 -14.72 -17.79
CA GLU A 118 -7.63 -15.17 -19.19
C GLU A 118 -6.23 -15.72 -19.48
N ARG A 119 -5.18 -15.03 -19.02
CA ARG A 119 -3.78 -15.38 -19.31
C ARG A 119 -3.16 -16.35 -18.31
N HIS A 120 -3.59 -16.29 -17.06
CA HIS A 120 -3.06 -17.07 -15.94
C HIS A 120 -4.21 -17.70 -15.16
N ALA A 121 -4.87 -18.67 -15.81
CA ALA A 121 -6.02 -19.36 -15.22
C ALA A 121 -5.70 -19.92 -13.82
N GLY A 122 -6.54 -19.59 -12.84
CA GLY A 122 -6.38 -20.07 -11.46
C GLY A 122 -5.48 -19.22 -10.57
N VAL A 123 -4.91 -18.11 -11.07
CA VAL A 123 -4.22 -17.12 -10.23
C VAL A 123 -5.16 -16.57 -9.18
N LYS A 124 -4.67 -16.44 -7.94
CA LYS A 124 -5.45 -15.90 -6.82
C LYS A 124 -5.50 -14.38 -6.91
N CYS A 125 -6.71 -13.84 -6.89
CA CYS A 125 -6.98 -12.41 -6.79
C CYS A 125 -7.88 -12.17 -5.57
N LYS A 126 -7.44 -11.36 -4.60
CA LYS A 126 -8.17 -11.09 -3.37
C LYS A 126 -8.38 -9.59 -3.20
N ALA A 127 -9.64 -9.17 -3.22
CA ALA A 127 -10.00 -7.79 -2.88
C ALA A 127 -9.56 -7.47 -1.44
N LEU A 128 -8.94 -6.30 -1.27
CA LEU A 128 -8.54 -5.80 0.03
C LEU A 128 -9.67 -5.00 0.67
N SER A 129 -9.84 -5.13 1.98
CA SER A 129 -10.79 -4.33 2.75
C SER A 129 -10.22 -2.93 2.97
N VAL A 130 -10.34 -2.09 1.96
CA VAL A 130 -9.88 -0.69 1.96
C VAL A 130 -11.06 0.24 1.69
N SER A 131 -10.98 1.47 2.20
CA SER A 131 -12.00 2.50 1.93
C SER A 131 -11.78 3.21 0.59
N HIS A 132 -10.55 3.17 0.06
CA HIS A 132 -10.14 3.84 -1.17
C HIS A 132 -9.09 2.98 -1.88
N GLY A 133 -8.94 3.16 -3.19
CA GLY A 133 -7.96 2.48 -4.04
C GLY A 133 -7.68 3.31 -5.28
#